data_AF-A0A9X7GLI4-F1
#
_entry.id   AF-A0A9X7GLI4-F1
#
_cell.length_a   1.000
_cell.length_b   1.000
_cell.length_c   1.000
_cell.angle_alpha   90.00
_cell.angle_beta   90.00
_cell.angle_gamma   90.00
#
_symmetry.space_group_name_H-M   'P 1'
#
loop_
_entity.id
_entity.type
_entity.pdbx_description
1 polymer ?
#
loop_
_entity_poly.entity_id
_entity_poly.type
_entity_poly.pdbx_seq_one_letter_code
_entity_poly.pdbx_strand_id
1 'polypeptide(L)'
;ENVANRDMKYKRSGENISVIGSVRNPQNEAVFATLPVGFRPIQHIAFPALAYGYTPAACEVTIKPDGGIFVNGVPSGSTVHIAMNFLI
;
A
#
# COMPACT_ATOMS: atom_id res chain seq x y z
N GLU A 1 -14.85 -10.29 -4.71
CA GLU A 1 -14.53 -9.78 -6.05
C GLU A 1 -13.13 -10.25 -6.43
N ASN A 2 -12.94 -10.97 -7.54
CA ASN A 2 -11.62 -11.47 -7.95
C ASN A 2 -11.24 -10.77 -9.27
N VAL A 3 -10.83 -9.50 -9.15
CA VAL A 3 -10.34 -8.72 -10.30
C VAL A 3 -8.84 -9.02 -10.42
N ALA A 4 -8.48 -9.84 -11.40
CA ALA A 4 -7.08 -10.14 -11.70
C ALA A 4 -6.32 -8.83 -12.05
N ASN A 5 -5.03 -8.80 -11.75
CA ASN A 5 -4.09 -7.80 -12.29
C ASN A 5 -4.17 -6.38 -11.68
N ARG A 6 -4.34 -6.28 -10.35
CA ARG A 6 -4.16 -5.02 -9.60
C ARG A 6 -2.76 -4.92 -8.99
N ASP A 7 -1.73 -5.22 -9.78
CA ASP A 7 -0.34 -5.04 -9.36
C ASP A 7 -0.08 -3.60 -8.91
N MET A 8 0.88 -3.42 -8.02
CA MET A 8 1.26 -2.10 -7.52
C MET A 8 1.83 -1.25 -8.67
N LYS A 9 1.16 -0.13 -8.94
CA LYS A 9 1.58 0.88 -9.92
C LYS A 9 1.87 2.19 -9.20
N TYR A 10 2.83 2.92 -9.73
CA TYR A 10 3.25 4.21 -9.20
C TYR A 10 3.43 5.21 -10.34
N LYS A 11 3.15 6.48 -10.05
CA LYS A 11 3.34 7.60 -10.97
C LYS A 11 3.88 8.80 -10.20
N ARG A 12 4.84 9.49 -10.79
CA ARG A 12 5.36 10.77 -10.29
C ARG A 12 4.87 11.90 -11.17
N SER A 13 4.42 12.98 -10.55
CA SER A 13 4.03 14.23 -11.20
C SER A 13 4.60 15.40 -10.40
N GLY A 14 5.80 15.87 -10.76
CA GLY A 14 6.56 16.81 -9.92
C GLY A 14 7.01 16.15 -8.62
N GLU A 15 6.61 16.73 -7.49
CA GLU A 15 6.85 16.19 -6.13
C GLU A 15 5.72 15.24 -5.67
N ASN A 16 4.62 15.13 -6.42
CA ASN A 16 3.52 14.26 -6.05
C ASN A 16 3.73 12.84 -6.57
N ILE A 17 3.59 11.85 -5.68
CA ILE A 17 3.63 10.42 -5.98
C ILE A 17 2.25 9.83 -5.74
N SER A 18 1.69 9.21 -6.79
CA SER A 18 0.48 8.40 -6.72
C SER A 18 0.83 6.92 -6.73
N VAL A 19 0.25 6.15 -5.83
CA VAL A 19 0.41 4.68 -5.74
C VAL A 19 -0.96 4.02 -5.74
N ILE A 20 -1.19 3.09 -6.66
CA ILE A 20 -2.43 2.31 -6.76
C ILE A 20 -2.14 0.82 -6.88
N GLY A 21 -3.05 -0.02 -6.40
CA GLY A 21 -2.93 -1.47 -6.55
C GLY A 21 -3.73 -2.23 -5.52
N SER A 22 -3.42 -3.51 -5.34
CA SER A 22 -3.99 -4.33 -4.29
C SER A 22 -3.00 -5.40 -3.85
N VAL A 23 -3.07 -5.77 -2.58
CA VAL A 23 -2.32 -6.91 -2.04
C VAL A 23 -3.31 -7.91 -1.45
N ARG A 24 -3.13 -9.18 -1.80
CA ARG A 24 -3.95 -10.29 -1.31
C ARG A 24 -3.17 -11.10 -0.28
N ASN A 25 -3.85 -11.48 0.80
CA ASN A 25 -3.29 -12.22 1.93
C ASN A 25 -1.99 -11.59 2.49
N PRO A 26 -1.91 -10.26 2.64
CA PRO A 26 -0.71 -9.65 3.21
C PRO A 26 -0.47 -10.16 4.63
N GLN A 27 0.80 -10.26 5.00
CA GLN A 27 1.22 -10.48 6.38
C GLN A 27 1.46 -9.12 7.04
N ASN A 28 1.00 -8.96 8.28
CA ASN A 28 1.21 -7.70 9.02
C ASN A 28 2.70 -7.36 9.08
N GLU A 29 3.03 -6.12 8.74
CA GLU A 29 4.38 -5.53 8.75
C GLU A 29 5.39 -6.18 7.78
N ALA A 30 4.98 -7.19 7.01
CA ALA A 30 5.80 -7.74 5.94
C ALA A 30 5.76 -6.84 4.69
N VAL A 31 6.94 -6.52 4.17
CA VAL A 31 7.07 -5.73 2.94
C VAL A 31 6.63 -6.57 1.74
N PHE A 32 5.58 -6.12 1.05
CA PHE A 32 5.04 -6.81 -0.15
C PHE A 32 5.39 -6.09 -1.45
N ALA A 33 5.84 -4.83 -1.39
CA ALA A 33 6.30 -4.06 -2.54
C ALA A 33 7.36 -3.05 -2.12
N THR A 34 8.18 -2.57 -3.06
CA THR A 34 9.19 -1.54 -2.79
C THR A 34 9.18 -0.50 -3.89
N LEU A 35 9.03 0.77 -3.52
CA LEU A 35 9.12 1.88 -4.46
C LEU A 35 10.57 2.09 -4.92
N PRO A 36 10.80 2.34 -6.22
CA PRO A 36 12.12 2.66 -6.73
C PRO A 36 12.62 4.00 -6.20
N VAL A 37 13.94 4.20 -6.25
CA VAL A 37 14.59 5.48 -5.94
C VAL A 37 13.96 6.59 -6.79
N GLY A 38 13.69 7.75 -6.18
CA GLY A 38 12.98 8.87 -6.83
C GLY A 38 11.46 8.84 -6.66
N PHE A 39 10.90 7.81 -6.01
CA PHE A 39 9.49 7.71 -5.61
C PHE A 39 9.31 7.50 -4.09
N ARG A 40 10.42 7.45 -3.34
CA ARG A 40 10.43 7.12 -1.91
C ARG A 40 10.16 8.38 -1.08
N PRO A 41 9.34 8.29 -0.01
CA PRO A 41 9.17 9.39 0.92
C PRO A 41 10.44 9.61 1.76
N ILE A 42 10.61 10.80 2.32
CA ILE A 42 11.73 11.11 3.22
C ILE A 42 11.58 10.54 4.63
N GLN A 43 10.35 10.18 5.02
CA GLN A 43 10.00 9.62 6.33
C GLN A 43 8.94 8.52 6.17
N HIS A 44 8.61 7.83 7.26
CA HIS A 44 7.45 6.94 7.27
C HIS A 44 6.18 7.73 7.00
N ILE A 45 5.36 7.26 6.06
CA ILE A 45 4.03 7.83 5.80
C ILE A 45 3.00 6.70 5.86
N ALA A 46 1.95 6.93 6.63
CA ALA A 46 0.88 6.00 6.91
C ALA A 46 -0.44 6.51 6.28
N PHE A 47 -1.22 5.60 5.72
CA PHE A 47 -2.53 5.86 5.15
C PHE A 47 -3.57 4.92 5.75
N PRO A 48 -4.74 5.41 6.17
CA PRO A 48 -5.85 4.54 6.52
C PRO A 48 -6.31 3.79 5.27
N ALA A 49 -6.63 2.51 5.43
CA ALA A 49 -7.12 1.65 4.38
C ALA A 49 -8.18 0.67 4.90
N LEU A 50 -8.86 0.00 3.97
CA LEU A 50 -9.83 -1.04 4.26
C LEU A 50 -9.34 -2.39 3.73
N ALA A 51 -9.41 -3.38 4.60
CA ALA A 51 -9.18 -4.79 4.29
C ALA A 51 -10.51 -5.47 4.00
N TYR A 52 -10.60 -6.18 2.88
CA TYR A 52 -11.80 -6.86 2.42
C TYR A 52 -11.58 -8.38 2.39
N GLY A 53 -12.53 -9.15 2.90
CA GLY A 53 -12.50 -10.61 2.89
C GLY A 53 -13.83 -11.23 3.31
N TYR A 54 -14.38 -10.74 4.42
CA TYR A 54 -15.74 -11.06 4.88
C TYR A 54 -16.47 -9.78 5.31
N THR A 55 -16.08 -9.22 6.45
CA THR A 55 -16.49 -7.88 6.92
C THR A 55 -15.33 -6.91 6.70
N PRO A 56 -15.55 -5.73 6.11
CA PRO A 56 -14.50 -4.73 5.97
C PRO A 56 -13.89 -4.37 7.33
N ALA A 57 -12.56 -4.35 7.41
CA ALA A 57 -11.82 -3.96 8.61
C ALA A 57 -10.89 -2.78 8.30
N ALA A 58 -10.78 -1.85 9.25
CA ALA A 58 -9.79 -0.77 9.16
C ALA A 58 -8.39 -1.34 9.33
N CYS A 59 -7.46 -0.86 8.53
CA CYS A 59 -6.04 -1.19 8.58
C CYS A 59 -5.23 0.04 8.15
N GLU A 60 -3.91 -0.05 8.26
CA GLU A 60 -2.99 0.98 7.79
C GLU A 60 -2.11 0.43 6.67
N VAL A 61 -1.82 1.26 5.67
CA VAL A 61 -0.76 1.02 4.68
C VAL A 61 0.36 2.02 4.96
N THR A 62 1.58 1.52 5.14
CA THR A 62 2.73 2.35 5.48
C THR A 62 3.79 2.23 4.38
N ILE A 63 4.36 3.37 4.00
CA ILE A 63 5.54 3.45 3.12
C ILE A 63 6.72 3.92 3.96
N LYS A 64 7.80 3.14 3.94
CA LYS A 64 9.07 3.44 4.63
C LYS A 64 9.96 4.35 3.78
N PRO A 65 10.97 5.03 4.38
CA PRO A 65 11.95 5.82 3.63
C PRO A 65 12.78 5.03 2.61
N ASP A 66 12.99 3.73 2.86
CA ASP A 66 13.65 2.82 1.93
C ASP A 66 12.77 2.41 0.73
N GLY A 67 11.51 2.88 0.71
CA GLY A 67 10.50 2.59 -0.30
C GLY A 67 9.65 1.35 -0.01
N GLY A 68 9.97 0.58 1.04
CA GLY A 68 9.21 -0.62 1.39
C GLY A 68 7.78 -0.28 1.81
N ILE A 69 6.81 -1.00 1.24
CA ILE A 69 5.38 -0.86 1.52
C ILE A 69 4.92 -2.10 2.29
N PHE A 70 4.25 -1.88 3.43
CA PHE A 70 3.61 -2.92 4.22
C PHE A 70 2.22 -2.47 4.68
N VAL A 71 1.43 -3.41 5.18
CA VAL A 71 0.17 -3.12 5.86
C VAL A 71 0.22 -3.60 7.31
N ASN A 72 -0.56 -2.96 8.18
CA ASN A 72 -0.73 -3.40 9.57
C ASN A 72 -2.20 -3.37 9.98
N GLY A 73 -2.57 -4.22 10.96
CA GLY A 73 -3.95 -4.42 11.40
C GLY A 73 -4.82 -5.21 10.41
N VAL A 74 -4.23 -5.96 9.47
CA VAL A 74 -4.98 -6.72 8.46
C VAL A 74 -5.39 -8.11 8.99
N PRO A 75 -6.69 -8.50 8.90
CA PRO A 75 -7.11 -9.87 9.17
C PRO A 75 -6.56 -10.85 8.13
N SER A 76 -6.22 -12.07 8.57
CA SER A 76 -5.75 -13.13 7.66
C SER A 76 -6.75 -13.42 6.54
N GLY A 77 -6.23 -13.73 5.34
CA GLY A 77 -7.06 -14.02 4.16
C GLY A 77 -7.68 -12.79 3.48
N SER A 78 -7.39 -11.58 3.96
CA SER A 78 -7.98 -10.34 3.42
C SER A 78 -7.23 -9.83 2.19
N THR A 79 -7.87 -8.91 1.47
CA THR A 79 -7.29 -8.12 0.38
C THR A 79 -7.37 -6.64 0.73
N VAL A 80 -6.27 -5.90 0.57
CA VAL A 80 -6.25 -4.45 0.79
C VAL A 80 -6.16 -3.76 -0.57
N HIS A 81 -7.10 -2.86 -0.84
CA HIS A 81 -7.06 -2.00 -2.02
C HIS A 81 -6.33 -0.71 -1.68
N ILE A 82 -5.37 -0.33 -2.51
CA ILE A 82 -4.44 0.76 -2.23
C ILE A 82 -4.66 1.85 -3.28
N ALA A 83 -4.90 3.07 -2.80
CA ALA A 83 -4.92 4.29 -3.59
C ALA A 83 -4.42 5.44 -2.70
N MET A 84 -3.14 5.78 -2.81
CA MET A 84 -2.44 6.71 -1.93
C MET A 84 -1.77 7.80 -2.75
N ASN A 85 -1.68 9.01 -2.18
CA ASN A 85 -0.90 10.10 -2.74
C ASN A 85 -0.08 10.76 -1.64
N PHE A 86 1.18 11.06 -1.93
CA PHE A 86 2.08 11.78 -1.02
C PHE A 86 3.03 12.70 -1.77
N LEU A 87 3.65 13.61 -1.03
CA LEU A 87 4.76 14.43 -1.52
C LEU A 87 6.09 13.78 -1.13
N ILE A 88 7.09 13.90 -2.00
CA ILE A 88 8.48 13.47 -1.75
C ILE A 88 9.42 14.65 -1.62
#